data_AF-A0AAJ4UUW8-F1
#
_entry.id   AF-A0AAJ4UUW8-F1
#
_cell.length_a   1.000
_cell.length_b   1.000
_cell.length_c   1.000
_cell.angle_alpha   90.00
_cell.angle_beta   90.00
_cell.angle_gamma   90.00
#
_symmetry.space_group_name_H-M   'P 1'
#
loop_
_entity.id
_entity.type
_entity.pdbx_description
1 polymer ?
#
loop_
_entity_poly.entity_id
_entity_poly.type
_entity_poly.pdbx_seq_one_letter_code
_entity_poly.pdbx_strand_id
1 'polypeptide(L)' 'MGGKKVESCGRCAMSTTSDLLDDPADPYEGGIEVDEQDARRVSPAAWLEGVKDRLDAWATRVTYGR' A
#
# COMPACT_ATOMS: atom_id res chain seq x y z
N MET A 1 0.72 -27.09 24.49
CA MET A 1 1.92 -26.81 23.69
C MET A 1 1.51 -26.59 22.24
N GLY A 2 1.04 -25.39 21.87
CA GLY A 2 0.71 -25.04 20.49
C GLY A 2 1.91 -24.35 19.85
N GLY A 3 2.83 -25.13 19.28
CA GLY A 3 4.05 -24.61 18.67
C GLY A 3 3.73 -23.84 17.40
N LYS A 4 4.10 -22.55 17.36
CA LYS A 4 4.11 -21.79 16.10
C LYS A 4 5.19 -22.42 15.20
N LYS A 5 4.80 -22.88 14.01
CA LYS A 5 5.75 -23.41 13.00
C LYS A 5 6.59 -22.23 12.50
N VAL A 6 7.68 -21.95 13.20
CA VAL A 6 8.66 -20.95 12.79
C VAL A 6 9.71 -21.65 11.94
N GLU A 7 9.55 -21.52 10.63
CA GLU A 7 10.56 -21.97 9.66
C GLU A 7 11.82 -21.09 9.79
N SER A 8 13.00 -21.66 9.53
CA SER A 8 14.24 -20.86 9.57
C SER A 8 14.19 -19.74 8.53
N CYS A 9 14.68 -18.55 8.86
CA CYS A 9 14.77 -17.42 7.93
C CYS A 9 15.38 -17.88 6.58
N GLY A 10 14.63 -17.71 5.49
CA GLY A 10 15.01 -18.16 4.14
C GLY A 10 14.21 -19.36 3.59
N ARG A 11 13.55 -20.16 4.44
CA ARG A 11 12.71 -21.29 3.97
C ARG A 11 11.35 -20.85 3.41
N CYS A 12 10.77 -19.77 3.93
CA CYS A 12 9.44 -19.31 3.52
C CYS A 12 9.37 -18.97 2.02
N ALA A 13 10.43 -18.38 1.45
CA ALA A 13 10.48 -18.07 0.02
C ALA A 13 10.56 -19.34 -0.84
N MET A 14 11.21 -20.39 -0.34
CA MET A 14 11.46 -21.63 -1.08
C MET A 14 10.29 -22.63 -0.98
N SER A 15 9.54 -22.63 0.13
CA SER A 15 8.31 -23.42 0.27
C SER A 15 7.21 -22.89 -0.65
N THR A 16 6.98 -21.57 -0.66
CA THR A 16 5.98 -20.95 -1.54
C THR A 16 6.21 -21.28 -3.01
N THR A 17 7.45 -21.24 -3.49
CA THR A 17 7.75 -21.62 -4.89
C THR A 17 7.52 -23.12 -5.17
N SER A 18 7.68 -23.98 -4.17
CA SER A 18 7.49 -25.43 -4.34
C SER A 18 6.01 -25.81 -4.29
N ASP A 19 5.23 -25.18 -3.41
CA ASP A 19 3.77 -25.33 -3.34
C ASP A 19 3.11 -24.90 -4.67
N LEU A 20 3.58 -23.82 -5.31
CA LEU A 20 3.09 -23.36 -6.62
C LEU A 20 3.39 -24.31 -7.81
N LEU A 21 4.38 -25.19 -7.66
CA LEU A 21 4.71 -26.20 -8.68
C LEU A 21 3.83 -27.45 -8.53
N ASP A 22 3.38 -27.75 -7.31
CA ASP A 22 2.54 -28.91 -6.97
C ASP A 22 1.04 -28.59 -7.17
N ASP A 23 0.63 -27.38 -6.78
CA ASP A 23 -0.71 -26.82 -6.99
C ASP A 23 -0.58 -25.44 -7.67
N PRO A 24 -0.83 -25.33 -8.98
CA PRO A 24 -0.58 -24.11 -9.76
C PRO A 24 -1.65 -23.03 -9.58
N ALA A 25 -2.38 -23.04 -8.45
CA ALA A 25 -3.31 -21.96 -8.13
C ALA A 25 -2.56 -20.62 -8.08
N ASP A 26 -3.17 -19.57 -8.66
CA ASP A 26 -2.57 -18.26 -8.68
C ASP A 26 -2.47 -17.72 -7.24
N PRO A 27 -1.27 -17.48 -6.69
CA PRO A 27 -1.11 -16.96 -5.33
C PRO A 27 -1.61 -15.52 -5.20
N TYR A 28 -1.90 -14.85 -6.31
CA TYR A 28 -2.50 -13.53 -6.39
C TYR A 28 -4.00 -13.57 -6.66
N GLU A 29 -4.62 -14.77 -6.70
CA GLU A 29 -6.06 -14.92 -6.84
C GLU A 29 -6.76 -14.22 -5.66
N GLY A 30 -7.63 -13.25 -5.97
CA GLY A 30 -8.26 -12.39 -4.96
C GLY A 30 -7.55 -11.05 -4.71
N GLY A 31 -6.60 -10.66 -5.56
CA GLY A 31 -5.97 -9.34 -5.72
C GLY A 31 -6.23 -8.25 -4.66
N ILE A 32 -5.15 -7.71 -4.10
CA ILE A 32 -5.19 -6.57 -3.15
C ILE A 32 -5.29 -5.22 -3.91
N GLU A 33 -5.82 -5.22 -5.14
CA GLU A 33 -5.99 -3.99 -5.90
C GLU A 33 -7.15 -3.18 -5.33
N VAL A 34 -6.78 -2.11 -4.63
CA VAL A 34 -7.73 -1.11 -4.15
C VAL A 34 -7.86 -0.05 -5.24
N ASP A 35 -9.10 0.36 -5.53
CA ASP A 35 -9.34 1.50 -6.42
C ASP A 35 -8.54 2.72 -5.93
N GLU A 36 -7.85 3.38 -6.85
CA GLU A 36 -6.97 4.49 -6.49
C GLU A 36 -7.76 5.65 -5.85
N GLN A 37 -9.03 5.86 -6.23
CA GLN A 37 -9.85 6.88 -5.60
C GLN A 37 -10.19 6.50 -4.15
N ASP A 38 -10.50 5.23 -3.89
CA ASP A 38 -10.75 4.74 -2.53
C ASP A 38 -9.50 4.81 -1.66
N ALA A 39 -8.33 4.44 -2.20
CA ALA A 39 -7.05 4.60 -1.53
C ALA A 39 -6.76 6.08 -1.23
N ARG A 40 -7.02 6.98 -2.18
CA ARG A 40 -6.78 8.43 -2.03
C ARG A 40 -7.77 9.10 -1.08
N ARG A 41 -8.99 8.56 -0.97
CA ARG A 41 -10.00 9.00 0.02
C ARG A 41 -9.56 8.72 1.44
N VAL A 42 -8.92 7.58 1.72
CA VAL A 42 -8.48 7.22 3.08
C VAL A 42 -7.04 7.62 3.36
N SER A 43 -6.29 8.04 2.35
CA SER A 43 -4.88 8.42 2.46
C SER A 43 -4.71 9.79 3.13
N PRO A 44 -4.09 9.86 4.32
CA PRO A 44 -3.79 11.13 4.98
C PRO A 44 -2.87 12.03 4.15
N ALA A 45 -1.97 11.42 3.36
CA ALA A 45 -1.03 12.15 2.51
C ALA A 45 -1.77 12.95 1.42
N ALA A 46 -2.80 12.36 0.81
CA ALA A 46 -3.57 13.01 -0.24
C ALA A 46 -4.39 14.19 0.27
N TRP A 47 -4.91 14.12 1.50
CA TRP A 47 -5.62 15.25 2.12
C TRP A 47 -4.68 16.39 2.49
N LEU A 48 -3.52 16.07 3.07
CA LEU A 48 -2.52 17.06 3.47
C LEU A 48 -1.95 17.83 2.27
N GLU A 49 -1.79 17.16 1.12
CA GLU A 49 -1.42 17.80 -0.15
C GLU A 49 -2.43 18.87 -0.55
N GLY A 50 -3.73 18.54 -0.56
CA GLY A 50 -4.77 19.52 -0.90
C GLY A 50 -4.87 20.70 0.07
N VAL A 51 -4.65 20.47 1.38
CA VAL A 51 -4.60 21.53 2.39
C VAL A 51 -3.37 22.43 2.19
N LYS A 52 -2.20 21.83 1.94
CA LYS A 52 -0.97 22.55 1.64
C LYS A 52 -1.15 23.45 0.41
N ASP A 53 -1.71 22.93 -0.68
CA ASP A 53 -1.91 23.69 -1.91
C ASP A 53 -2.84 24.89 -1.71
N ARG A 54 -3.89 24.73 -0.90
CA ARG A 54 -4.80 25.83 -0.53
C ARG A 54 -4.05 26.92 0.25
N LEU A 55 -3.21 26.53 1.21
CA LEU A 55 -2.40 27.45 2.00
C LEU A 55 -1.36 28.16 1.15
N ASP A 56 -0.66 27.45 0.27
CA ASP A 56 0.33 28.01 -0.65
C ASP A 56 -0.32 28.99 -1.63
N ALA A 57 -1.51 28.68 -2.16
CA ALA A 57 -2.26 29.59 -3.02
C ALA A 57 -2.68 30.87 -2.29
N TRP A 58 -3.13 30.74 -1.04
CA TRP A 58 -3.49 31.89 -0.21
C TRP A 58 -2.26 32.75 0.12
N ALA A 59 -1.17 32.12 0.57
CA ALA A 59 0.09 32.80 0.87
C ALA A 59 0.65 33.52 -0.36
N THR A 60 0.58 32.89 -1.54
CA THR A 60 1.01 33.48 -2.81
C THR A 60 0.17 34.72 -3.15
N ARG A 61 -1.15 34.65 -3.01
CA ARG A 61 -2.07 35.77 -3.24
C ARG A 61 -1.80 36.94 -2.29
N VAL A 62 -1.57 36.67 -1.01
CA VAL A 62 -1.29 37.70 0.00
C VAL A 62 0.09 38.32 -0.21
N THR A 63 1.11 37.52 -0.52
CA THR A 63 2.50 37.98 -0.65
C THR A 63 2.74 38.72 -1.97
N TYR A 64 2.18 38.22 -3.08
CA TYR A 64 2.46 38.71 -4.43
C TYR A 64 1.29 39.45 -5.08
N GLY A 65 0.13 39.53 -4.45
CA GLY A 65 -1.00 40.35 -4.92
C GLY A 65 -1.73 39.84 -6.16
N ARG A 66 -1.58 38.57 -6.54
CA ARG A 66 -2.33 37.92 -7.65
C ARG A 66 -3.57 37.16 -7.18
#